data_AF-B7KI94-F1
#
_entry.id   AF-B7KI94-F1
#
_cell.length_a   1.000
_cell.length_b   1.000
_cell.length_c   1.000
_cell.angle_alpha   90.00
_cell.angle_beta   90.00
_cell.angle_gamma   90.00
#
_symmetry.space_group_name_H-M   'P 1'
#
loop_
_entity.id
_entity.type
_entity.pdbx_description
1 polymer ?
#
loop_
_entity_poly.entity_id
_entity_poly.type
_entity_poly.pdbx_seq_one_letter_code
_entity_poly.pdbx_strand_id
1 'polypeptide(L)' 'MNRYDLTSYEKTYNDFRYWEGSEETNETQRRQTWQQCRSMTDHFYDELVSRGYLVPRSDPKV' A
#
# COMPACT_ATOMS: atom_id res chain seq x y z
N MET A 1 10.12 -5.06 -6.44
CA MET A 1 9.85 -3.64 -6.16
C MET A 1 10.97 -2.84 -6.80
N ASN A 2 10.67 -1.89 -7.68
CA ASN A 2 11.70 -1.16 -8.41
C ASN A 2 12.30 -0.05 -7.52
N ARG A 3 13.40 0.59 -7.96
CA ARG A 3 14.11 1.60 -7.17
C ARG A 3 13.27 2.86 -6.87
N TYR A 4 12.35 3.20 -7.76
CA TYR A 4 11.42 4.31 -7.60
C TYR A 4 10.37 4.02 -6.51
N ASP A 5 9.84 2.79 -6.50
CA ASP A 5 8.88 2.33 -5.49
C ASP A 5 9.49 2.35 -4.08
N LEU A 6 10.73 1.86 -3.94
CA LEU A 6 11.48 1.85 -2.67
C LEU A 6 11.73 3.27 -2.14
N THR A 7 12.14 4.18 -3.03
CA THR A 7 12.39 5.58 -2.66
C THR A 7 11.10 6.28 -2.25
N SER A 8 10.00 6.03 -2.96
CA SER A 8 8.68 6.61 -2.65
C SER A 8 8.14 6.08 -1.32
N TYR A 9 8.33 4.79 -1.04
CA TYR A 9 7.96 4.18 0.23
C TYR A 9 8.73 4.79 1.40
N GLU A 10 10.06 4.86 1.30
CA GLU A 10 10.92 5.43 2.34
C GLU A 10 10.57 6.90 2.63
N LYS A 11 10.34 7.70 1.59
CA LYS A 11 9.96 9.11 1.76
C LYS A 11 8.56 9.28 2.37
N THR A 12 7.58 8.47 1.96
CA THR A 12 6.22 8.49 2.54
C THR A 12 6.22 8.02 4.01
N TYR A 13 7.10 7.08 4.35
CA TYR A 13 7.25 6.58 5.72
C TYR A 13 7.83 7.64 6.66
N ASN A 14 8.81 8.41 6.17
CA ASN A 14 9.48 9.46 6.94
C ASN A 14 8.71 10.78 6.99
N ASP A 15 7.88 11.07 5.98
CA ASP A 15 7.07 12.28 5.92
C ASP A 15 5.66 11.97 5.38
N PHE A 16 4.66 12.06 6.27
CA PHE A 16 3.26 11.83 5.91
C PHE A 16 2.69 12.91 4.96
N ARG A 17 3.36 14.05 4.84
CA ARG A 17 3.04 15.16 3.92
C ARG A 17 3.92 15.16 2.68
N TYR A 18 4.72 14.12 2.45
CA TYR A 18 5.59 14.03 1.27
C TYR A 18 4.86 14.25 -0.06
N TRP A 19 3.58 13.88 -0.12
CA TRP A 19 2.71 14.06 -1.30
C TRP A 19 1.91 15.36 -1.28
N GLU A 20 2.08 16.21 -0.27
CA GLU A 20 1.38 17.48 -0.10
C GLU A 20 2.13 18.56 -0.89
N GLY A 21 1.67 18.84 -2.11
CA GLY A 21 2.31 19.80 -3.03
C GLY A 21 3.16 19.18 -4.13
N SER A 22 3.24 17.84 -4.23
CA SER A 22 3.78 17.20 -5.43
C SER A 22 2.83 17.44 -6.61
N GLU A 23 3.24 18.25 -7.58
CA GLU A 23 2.47 18.54 -8.82
C GLU A 23 2.22 17.27 -9.68
N GLU A 24 2.86 16.16 -9.35
CA GLU A 24 2.67 14.90 -10.04
C GLU A 24 1.68 14.00 -9.30
N THR A 25 0.41 14.10 -9.69
CA THR A 25 -0.39 13.01 -10.27
C THR A 25 -1.85 13.41 -10.19
N ASN A 26 -2.51 13.45 -11.35
CA ASN A 26 -3.97 13.51 -11.48
C ASN A 26 -4.62 12.64 -10.37
N GLU A 27 -5.69 13.10 -9.71
CA GLU A 27 -6.41 12.35 -8.67
C GLU A 27 -6.65 10.88 -9.07
N THR A 28 -6.88 10.63 -10.35
CA THR A 28 -7.00 9.30 -10.96
C THR A 28 -5.75 8.44 -10.77
N GLN A 29 -4.56 8.97 -11.05
CA GLN A 29 -3.29 8.27 -10.86
C GLN A 29 -3.04 8.00 -9.37
N ARG A 30 -3.35 8.95 -8.48
CA ARG A 30 -3.26 8.73 -7.02
C ARG A 30 -4.16 7.59 -6.55
N ARG A 31 -5.41 7.55 -7.04
CA ARG A 31 -6.36 6.45 -6.75
C ARG A 31 -5.84 5.12 -7.26
N GLN A 32 -5.27 5.08 -8.48
CA GLN A 32 -4.68 3.87 -9.05
C GLN A 32 -3.49 3.38 -8.23
N THR A 33 -2.54 4.26 -7.88
CA THR A 33 -1.40 3.92 -7.05
C THR A 33 -1.85 3.41 -5.67
N TRP A 34 -2.84 4.05 -5.05
CA TRP A 34 -3.40 3.59 -3.78
C TRP A 34 -4.02 2.19 -3.91
N GLN A 35 -4.81 1.94 -4.96
CA GLN A 35 -5.40 0.63 -5.22
C GLN A 35 -4.33 -0.45 -5.44
N GLN A 36 -3.24 -0.13 -6.16
CA GLN A 36 -2.12 -1.05 -6.37
C GLN A 36 -1.39 -1.36 -5.06
N CYS A 37 -1.08 -0.36 -4.25
CA CYS A 37 -0.44 -0.55 -2.94
C CYS A 37 -1.33 -1.39 -2.01
N ARG A 38 -2.64 -1.13 -1.99
CA ARG A 38 -3.59 -1.90 -1.19
C ARG A 38 -3.68 -3.35 -1.65
N SER A 39 -3.79 -3.60 -2.95
CA SER A 39 -3.81 -4.94 -3.52
C SER A 39 -2.56 -5.75 -3.17
N MET A 40 -1.38 -5.12 -3.27
CA MET A 40 -0.11 -5.75 -2.87
C MET A 40 -0.06 -6.08 -1.37
N THR A 41 -0.60 -5.19 -0.54
CA THR A 41 -0.66 -5.39 0.92
C THR A 41 -1.62 -6.51 1.29
N ASP A 42 -2.78 -6.57 0.63
CA ASP A 42 -3.77 -7.63 0.82
C ASP A 42 -3.20 -8.99 0.38
N HIS A 43 -2.53 -9.06 -0.76
CA HIS A 43 -1.87 -10.30 -1.22
C HIS A 43 -0.78 -10.77 -0.25
N PHE A 44 0.06 -9.87 0.25
CA PHE A 44 1.08 -10.21 1.24
C PHE A 44 0.47 -10.72 2.54
N TYR A 45 -0.61 -10.10 2.99
CA TYR A 45 -1.36 -10.55 4.16
C TYR A 45 -1.93 -11.97 3.94
N ASP A 46 -2.54 -12.23 2.79
CA ASP A 46 -3.10 -13.54 2.45
C ASP A 46 -2.04 -14.64 2.39
N GLU A 47 -0.85 -14.34 1.86
CA GLU A 47 0.29 -15.26 1.91
C GLU A 47 0.73 -15.57 3.35
N LEU A 48 0.78 -14.57 4.23
CA LEU A 48 1.12 -14.77 5.64
C LEU A 48 0.07 -15.61 6.37
N VAL A 49 -1.22 -15.42 6.05
CA VAL A 49 -2.31 -16.26 6.56
C VAL A 49 -2.19 -17.70 6.06
N SER A 50 -1.98 -17.89 4.76
CA SER A 50 -1.81 -19.22 4.14
C SER A 50 -0.65 -20.02 4.75
N ARG A 51 0.43 -19.32 5.12
CA ARG A 51 1.59 -19.93 5.79
C ARG A 51 1.42 -20.09 7.31
N GLY A 52 0.29 -19.68 7.87
CA GLY A 52 -0.02 -19.80 9.30
C GLY A 52 0.68 -18.76 10.19
N TYR A 53 1.28 -17.71 9.62
CA TYR A 53 1.90 -16.63 10.40
C TYR A 53 0.87 -15.62 10.92
N LEU A 54 -0.27 -15.49 10.25
CA LEU A 54 -1.38 -14.63 10.65
C LEU A 54 -2.70 -15.40 10.71
N VAL A 55 -3.60 -14.93 11.56
CA VAL A 55 -5.00 -15.40 11.61
C VAL A 55 -5.75 -14.74 10.45
N PRO A 56 -6.63 -15.46 9.72
CA PRO A 56 -7.48 -14.86 8.70
C PRO A 56 -8.24 -13.65 9.24
N ARG A 57 -8.52 -12.66 8.39
CA ARG A 57 -9.40 -11.54 8.78
C ARG A 57 -10.72 -12.16 9.20
N SER A 58 -11.11 -11.92 10.45
CA SER A 58 -12.46 -12.22 10.90
C SER A 58 -13.38 -11.44 9.98
N ASP A 59 -14.13 -12.13 9.14
CA ASP A 59 -15.16 -11.54 8.31
C ASP A 59 -16.06 -10.74 9.27
N PRO A 60 -16.11 -9.39 9.19
CA PRO A 60 -16.96 -8.63 10.08
C PRO A 60 -18.39 -8.86 9.59
N LYS A 61 -18.98 -9.97 10.02
CA LYS A 61 -20.43 -10.13 10.06
C LYS A 61 -20.98 -9.29 11.22
N VAL A 62 -20.91 -7.96 11.08
CA VAL A 62 -21.78 -6.99 11.78
C VAL A 62 -21.97 -5.78 10.88
#